data_AF-A0A6P8KPB6-F1
#
_entry.id   AF-A0A6P8KPB6-F1
#
_cell.length_a   1.000
_cell.length_b   1.000
_cell.length_c   1.000
_cell.angle_alpha   90.00
_cell.angle_beta   90.00
_cell.angle_gamma   90.00
#
_symmetry.space_group_name_H-M   'P 1'
#
loop_
_entity.id
_entity.type
_entity.pdbx_description
1 polymer ?
#
loop_
_entity_poly.entity_id
_entity_poly.type
_entity_poly.pdbx_seq_one_letter_code
_entity_poly.pdbx_strand_id
1 'polypeptide(L)'
;MTEYSSQSQTESDSDEGPEPDVEQARTRGSSDDLTSNEWLSLHGFPSGAEDELLAIFSRFCSMNSHRKRENGLEMRFASAEHLQQGVLMAKRLVVCNMQMQWHVGRLEDPSLNPKPSGGGLGVFGKLRRAFANYFH
;
A
#
# COMPACT_ATOMS: atom_id res chain seq x y z
N MET A 1 35.16 -69.40 16.15
CA MET A 1 34.17 -68.82 15.21
C MET A 1 34.66 -67.40 14.93
N THR A 2 35.44 -67.14 13.85
CA THR A 2 35.03 -66.65 12.50
C THR A 2 34.18 -65.37 12.56
N GLU A 3 34.31 -64.29 11.79
CA GLU A 3 35.20 -63.73 10.74
C GLU A 3 34.70 -62.28 10.47
N TYR A 4 35.45 -61.45 9.74
CA TYR A 4 35.13 -60.07 9.31
C TYR A 4 34.07 -59.97 8.17
N SER A 5 33.31 -58.85 8.12
CA SER A 5 32.66 -58.16 6.94
C SER A 5 31.25 -57.65 7.29
N SER A 6 30.63 -56.60 6.72
CA SER A 6 30.95 -55.50 5.78
C SER A 6 29.66 -54.64 5.63
N GLN A 7 29.83 -53.37 5.24
CA GLN A 7 28.90 -52.51 4.46
C GLN A 7 27.65 -51.85 5.10
N SER A 8 27.76 -50.51 5.19
CA SER A 8 26.85 -49.44 4.73
C SER A 8 25.33 -49.63 4.69
N GLN A 9 24.62 -48.72 5.36
CA GLN A 9 23.48 -48.00 4.77
C GLN A 9 23.35 -46.61 5.43
N THR A 10 23.45 -45.59 4.59
CA THR A 10 23.10 -44.20 4.86
C THR A 10 21.59 -44.06 4.71
N GLU A 11 20.89 -43.73 5.78
CA GLU A 11 19.49 -43.32 5.71
C GLU A 11 19.38 -41.91 6.28
N SER A 12 18.96 -41.04 5.37
CA SER A 12 18.88 -39.59 5.47
C SER A 12 17.75 -39.22 6.42
N ASP A 13 18.09 -38.69 7.60
CA ASP A 13 17.09 -38.10 8.50
C ASP A 13 16.99 -36.59 8.24
N SER A 14 15.85 -36.24 7.65
CA SER A 14 15.12 -34.96 7.64
C SER A 14 15.84 -33.71 8.17
N ASP A 15 16.41 -32.93 7.25
CA ASP A 15 16.62 -31.49 7.46
C ASP A 15 15.35 -30.77 6.95
N GLU A 16 14.33 -30.76 7.81
CA GLU A 16 13.11 -29.97 7.64
C GLU A 16 13.51 -28.50 7.82
N GLY A 17 13.85 -27.85 6.71
CA GLY A 17 14.15 -26.42 6.67
C GLY A 17 12.99 -25.63 7.28
N PRO A 18 13.26 -24.54 8.02
CA PRO A 18 12.20 -23.77 8.66
C PRO A 18 11.27 -23.19 7.58
N GLU A 19 10.05 -23.71 7.52
CA GLU A 19 8.97 -23.13 6.73
C GLU A 19 8.84 -21.65 7.10
N PRO A 20 8.93 -20.72 6.14
CA PRO A 20 8.75 -19.31 6.43
C PRO A 20 7.29 -19.10 6.83
N ASP A 21 7.09 -18.87 8.13
CA ASP A 21 5.85 -18.54 8.81
C ASP A 21 5.04 -17.49 8.01
N VAL A 22 4.06 -17.98 7.24
CA VAL A 22 3.22 -17.21 6.32
C VAL A 22 2.34 -16.19 7.05
N GLU A 23 2.26 -16.23 8.38
CA GLU A 23 1.51 -15.28 9.19
C GLU A 23 2.22 -13.93 9.36
N GLN A 24 3.55 -13.87 9.21
CA GLN A 24 4.32 -12.61 9.36
C GLN A 24 4.15 -11.63 8.19
N ALA A 25 3.59 -12.07 7.07
CA ALA A 25 3.37 -11.21 5.90
C ALA A 25 2.14 -10.29 6.02
N ARG A 26 1.23 -10.52 6.98
CA ARG A 26 0.00 -9.72 7.10
C ARG A 26 0.15 -8.46 7.95
N THR A 27 1.14 -8.40 8.84
CA THR A 27 1.28 -7.29 9.80
C THR A 27 2.40 -6.31 9.46
N ARG A 28 3.40 -6.73 8.66
CA ARG A 28 4.65 -5.96 8.52
C ARG A 28 4.74 -5.00 7.34
N GLY A 29 3.74 -4.95 6.45
CA GLY A 29 3.86 -4.21 5.19
C GLY A 29 3.18 -2.83 5.12
N SER A 30 2.23 -2.52 6.01
CA SER A 30 1.36 -1.35 5.81
C SER A 30 1.30 -0.36 6.99
N SER A 31 1.71 -0.77 8.19
CA SER A 31 1.61 0.09 9.38
C SER A 31 2.82 1.02 9.53
N ASP A 32 4.04 0.52 9.28
CA ASP A 32 5.26 1.32 9.45
C ASP A 32 5.37 2.46 8.42
N ASP A 33 4.90 2.25 7.19
CA ASP A 33 4.96 3.25 6.11
C ASP A 33 4.03 4.46 6.34
N LEU A 34 3.01 4.30 7.20
CA LEU A 34 2.11 5.37 7.63
C LEU A 34 2.71 6.22 8.76
N THR A 35 3.74 5.74 9.47
CA THR A 35 4.30 6.45 10.63
C THR A 35 5.25 7.57 10.23
N SER A 36 5.86 7.51 9.04
CA SER A 36 6.82 8.51 8.56
C SER A 36 6.21 9.59 7.66
N ASN A 37 5.03 9.37 7.09
CA ASN A 37 4.41 10.28 6.13
C ASN A 37 3.04 10.77 6.60
N GLU A 38 3.00 11.90 7.31
CA GLU A 38 1.76 12.54 7.79
C GLU A 38 0.98 13.30 6.69
N TRP A 39 1.18 12.96 5.41
CA TRP A 39 0.61 13.68 4.27
C TRP A 39 -0.53 12.90 3.60
N LEU A 40 -1.57 13.61 3.18
CA LEU A 40 -2.62 13.12 2.29
C LEU A 40 -2.78 14.10 1.14
N SER A 41 -2.87 13.57 -0.07
CA SER A 41 -3.11 14.36 -1.27
C SER A 41 -4.45 13.98 -1.89
N LEU A 42 -5.24 14.98 -2.23
CA LEU A 42 -6.50 14.85 -2.97
C LEU A 42 -6.33 15.49 -4.35
N HIS A 43 -6.90 14.89 -5.39
CA HIS A 43 -6.86 15.43 -6.76
C HIS A 43 -8.08 14.98 -7.57
N GLY A 44 -8.32 15.65 -8.70
CA GLY A 44 -9.43 15.32 -9.60
C GLY A 44 -10.82 15.62 -9.03
N PHE A 45 -10.92 16.46 -8.00
CA PHE A 45 -12.19 16.97 -7.47
C PHE A 45 -12.73 18.15 -8.30
N PRO A 46 -14.05 18.45 -8.25
CA PRO A 46 -14.63 19.59 -8.95
C PRO A 46 -13.96 20.90 -8.57
N SER A 47 -13.72 21.78 -9.56
CA SER A 47 -13.11 23.09 -9.31
C SER A 47 -13.93 23.91 -8.32
N GLY A 48 -13.27 24.51 -7.33
CA GLY A 48 -13.92 25.26 -6.26
C GLY A 48 -14.28 24.43 -5.03
N ALA A 49 -14.10 23.09 -5.07
CA ALA A 49 -14.33 22.23 -3.92
C ALA A 49 -13.16 22.22 -2.91
N GLU A 50 -12.06 22.92 -3.18
CA GLU A 50 -10.85 22.92 -2.35
C GLU A 50 -11.15 23.39 -0.93
N ASP A 51 -11.89 24.49 -0.79
CA ASP A 51 -12.21 25.09 0.49
C ASP A 51 -13.23 24.27 1.28
N GLU A 52 -14.19 23.64 0.59
CA GLU A 52 -15.15 22.73 1.20
C GLU A 52 -14.46 21.47 1.71
N LEU A 53 -13.60 20.85 0.90
CA LEU A 53 -12.80 19.71 1.31
C LEU A 53 -11.93 20.07 2.51
N LEU A 54 -11.23 21.21 2.48
CA LEU A 54 -10.43 21.64 3.61
C LEU A 54 -11.27 21.86 4.88
N ALA A 55 -12.47 22.44 4.76
CA ALA A 55 -13.40 22.62 5.88
C ALA A 55 -13.89 21.28 6.45
N ILE A 56 -14.19 20.30 5.60
CA ILE A 56 -14.57 18.95 6.04
C ILE A 56 -13.40 18.32 6.81
N PHE A 57 -12.20 18.28 6.24
CA PHE A 57 -11.07 17.61 6.86
C PHE A 57 -10.66 18.28 8.18
N SER A 58 -10.61 19.61 8.24
CA SER A 58 -10.27 20.38 9.46
C SER A 58 -11.28 20.21 10.59
N ARG A 59 -12.54 19.88 10.27
CA ARG A 59 -13.56 19.62 11.30
C ARG A 59 -13.32 18.32 12.06
N PHE A 60 -12.71 17.33 11.40
CA PHE A 60 -12.61 15.98 11.95
C PHE A 60 -11.18 15.54 12.24
N CYS A 61 -10.18 16.12 11.58
CA CYS A 61 -8.79 15.73 11.68
C CYS A 61 -7.93 16.95 12.04
N SER A 62 -7.05 16.80 13.02
CA SER A 62 -6.08 17.86 13.33
C SER A 62 -5.01 17.94 12.25
N MET A 63 -4.80 19.13 11.70
CA MET A 63 -3.85 19.41 10.62
C MET A 63 -2.84 20.47 11.03
N ASN A 64 -1.59 20.28 10.63
CA ASN A 64 -0.50 21.22 10.84
C ASN A 64 -0.40 22.24 9.70
N SER A 65 -0.64 21.79 8.47
CA SER A 65 -0.57 22.65 7.29
C SER A 65 -1.35 22.04 6.12
N HIS A 66 -1.64 22.89 5.13
CA HIS A 66 -2.21 22.47 3.87
C HIS A 66 -1.61 23.30 2.73
N ARG A 67 -1.65 22.76 1.52
CA ARG A 67 -1.18 23.45 0.32
C ARG A 67 -2.14 23.18 -0.83
N LYS A 68 -2.74 24.25 -1.37
CA LYS A 68 -3.47 24.20 -2.63
C LYS A 68 -2.45 24.18 -3.77
N ARG A 69 -2.58 23.21 -4.66
CA ARG A 69 -1.81 23.09 -5.92
C ARG A 69 -2.77 23.22 -7.10
N GLU A 70 -2.22 23.48 -8.28
CA GLU A 70 -2.99 23.52 -9.53
C GLU A 70 -3.79 22.23 -9.78
N ASN A 71 -3.22 21.09 -9.40
CA ASN A 71 -3.79 19.76 -9.66
C ASN A 71 -4.31 19.05 -8.40
N GLY A 72 -4.48 19.75 -7.27
CA GLY A 72 -4.96 19.09 -6.06
C GLY A 72 -4.73 19.84 -4.75
N LEU A 73 -5.06 19.17 -3.66
CA LEU A 73 -4.95 19.65 -2.29
C LEU A 73 -4.04 18.70 -1.49
N GLU A 74 -2.95 19.23 -0.95
CA GLU A 74 -2.09 18.50 -0.01
C GLU A 74 -2.43 18.92 1.42
N MET A 75 -2.54 17.95 2.33
CA MET A 75 -2.81 18.18 3.75
C MET A 75 -1.78 17.43 4.59
N ARG A 76 -1.22 18.10 5.60
CA ARG A 76 -0.35 17.50 6.60
C ARG A 76 -1.08 17.40 7.93
N PHE A 77 -1.18 16.20 8.48
CA PHE A 77 -1.84 15.93 9.75
C PHE A 77 -0.89 16.10 10.94
N ALA A 78 -1.47 16.29 12.12
CA ALA A 78 -0.72 16.44 13.36
C ALA A 78 -0.14 15.11 13.90
N SER A 79 -0.67 13.98 13.45
CA SER A 79 -0.23 12.64 13.84
C SER A 79 -0.68 11.59 12.81
N ALA A 80 -0.11 10.39 12.89
CA ALA A 80 -0.53 9.23 12.08
C ALA A 80 -2.00 8.84 12.33
N GLU A 81 -2.53 9.02 13.54
CA GLU A 81 -3.94 8.75 13.86
C GLU A 81 -4.88 9.67 13.07
N HIS A 82 -4.55 10.97 13.01
CA HIS A 82 -5.33 11.93 12.23
C HIS A 82 -5.19 11.71 10.73
N LEU A 83 -4.04 11.22 10.25
CA LEU A 83 -3.89 10.78 8.88
C LEU A 83 -4.80 9.59 8.56
N GLN A 84 -4.86 8.57 9.42
CA GLN A 84 -5.75 7.42 9.24
C GLN A 84 -7.22 7.86 9.18
N GLN A 85 -7.61 8.80 10.05
CA GLN A 85 -8.95 9.39 10.02
C GLN A 85 -9.20 10.16 8.72
N GLY A 86 -8.21 10.94 8.24
CA GLY A 86 -8.25 11.61 6.94
C GLY A 86 -8.42 10.62 5.78
N VAL A 87 -7.69 9.50 5.78
CA VAL A 87 -7.84 8.43 4.79
C VAL A 87 -9.25 7.86 4.78
N LEU A 88 -9.83 7.60 5.95
CA LEU A 88 -11.21 7.11 6.06
C LEU A 88 -12.21 8.14 5.51
N MET A 89 -12.00 9.42 5.76
CA MET A 89 -12.82 10.49 5.20
C MET A 89 -12.72 10.56 3.68
N ALA A 90 -11.50 10.47 3.13
CA ALA A 90 -11.31 10.46 1.68
C ALA A 90 -12.03 9.28 1.03
N LYS A 91 -11.92 8.08 1.61
CA LYS A 91 -12.70 6.90 1.18
C LYS A 91 -14.20 7.15 1.22
N ARG A 92 -14.70 7.74 2.32
CA ARG A 92 -16.13 8.01 2.49
C ARG A 92 -16.65 9.00 1.45
N LEU A 93 -15.91 10.05 1.14
CA LEU A 93 -16.27 11.02 0.10
C LEU A 93 -16.41 10.35 -1.27
N VAL A 94 -15.46 9.50 -1.65
CA VAL A 94 -15.53 8.72 -2.90
C VAL A 94 -16.75 7.81 -2.94
N VAL A 95 -17.05 7.11 -1.83
CA VAL A 95 -18.25 6.26 -1.70
C VAL A 95 -19.55 7.09 -1.78
N CYS A 96 -19.53 8.33 -1.31
CA CYS A 96 -20.63 9.28 -1.41
C CYS A 96 -20.73 9.99 -2.77
N ASN A 97 -20.15 9.40 -3.83
CA ASN A 97 -20.14 9.90 -5.20
C ASN A 97 -19.40 11.25 -5.41
N MET A 98 -18.49 11.63 -4.50
CA MET A 98 -17.53 12.69 -4.79
C MET A 98 -16.55 12.17 -5.85
N GLN A 99 -16.52 12.80 -7.02
CA GLN A 99 -15.53 12.50 -8.05
C GLN A 99 -14.17 13.04 -7.58
N MET A 100 -13.34 12.20 -6.97
CA MET A 100 -11.97 12.57 -6.58
C MET A 100 -11.09 11.33 -6.43
N GLN A 101 -9.78 11.54 -6.49
CA GLN A 101 -8.74 10.57 -6.21
C GLN A 101 -7.93 11.01 -4.99
N TRP A 102 -7.38 10.04 -4.26
CA TRP A 102 -6.59 10.31 -3.06
C TRP A 102 -5.44 9.31 -2.92
N HIS A 103 -4.35 9.76 -2.31
CA HIS A 103 -3.23 8.90 -1.91
C HIS A 103 -2.50 9.47 -0.70
N VAL A 104 -1.89 8.58 0.08
CA VAL A 104 -0.99 8.97 1.18
C VAL A 104 0.33 9.46 0.60
N GLY A 105 0.85 10.55 1.14
CA GLY A 105 2.02 11.25 0.63
C GLY A 105 1.66 12.57 -0.04
N ARG A 106 2.68 13.19 -0.64
CA ARG A 106 2.58 14.47 -1.35
C ARG A 106 2.22 14.23 -2.82
N LEU A 107 1.70 15.25 -3.49
CA LEU A 107 1.45 15.19 -4.92
C LEU A 107 2.80 15.26 -5.63
N GLU A 108 3.18 14.20 -6.35
CA GLU A 108 4.36 14.22 -7.22
C GLU A 108 4.12 15.19 -8.38
N ASP A 109 5.11 16.02 -8.68
CA ASP A 109 5.03 16.91 -9.83
C ASP A 109 5.23 16.08 -11.12
N PRO A 110 4.27 16.12 -12.06
CA PRO A 110 4.34 15.31 -13.29
C PRO A 110 5.53 15.66 -14.20
N SER A 111 6.25 16.74 -13.92
CA SER A 111 7.48 17.13 -14.63
C SER A 111 8.69 16.26 -14.25
N LEU A 112 8.66 15.59 -13.09
CA LEU A 112 9.78 14.78 -12.60
C LEU A 112 9.63 13.29 -12.96
N ASN A 113 8.45 12.88 -13.45
CA ASN A 113 8.16 11.50 -13.76
C ASN A 113 7.25 11.43 -15.00
N PRO A 114 7.79 11.14 -16.20
CA PRO A 114 6.94 10.82 -17.35
C PRO A 114 6.18 9.54 -16.99
N LYS A 115 4.93 9.69 -16.56
CA LYS A 115 4.06 8.56 -16.27
C LYS A 115 4.00 7.66 -17.52
N PRO A 116 4.32 6.36 -17.43
CA PRO A 116 4.06 5.46 -18.54
C PRO A 116 2.55 5.45 -18.77
N SER A 117 2.15 6.02 -19.90
CA SER A 117 0.81 5.88 -20.43
C SER A 117 0.57 4.40 -20.74
N GLY A 118 -0.15 3.72 -19.85
CA GLY A 118 -0.64 2.36 -20.06
C GLY A 118 0.18 1.27 -19.36
N GLY A 119 -0.52 0.32 -18.75
CA GLY A 119 0.09 -0.92 -18.26
C GLY A 119 -0.33 -1.38 -16.86
N GLY A 120 -1.54 -1.06 -16.40
CA GLY A 120 -2.14 -1.69 -15.22
C GLY A 120 -2.45 -3.18 -15.45
N LEU A 121 -1.43 -4.02 -15.62
CA LEU A 121 -1.56 -5.49 -15.75
C LEU A 121 -0.33 -6.26 -15.20
N GLY A 122 0.66 -5.61 -14.58
CA GLY A 122 1.93 -6.25 -14.21
C GLY A 122 1.85 -7.32 -13.12
N VAL A 123 0.98 -7.16 -12.12
CA VAL A 123 0.82 -8.12 -11.02
C VAL A 123 -0.29 -9.13 -11.29
N PHE A 124 -1.44 -8.69 -11.80
CA PHE A 124 -2.56 -9.55 -12.15
C PHE A 124 -2.27 -10.46 -13.35
N GLY A 125 -1.47 -10.00 -14.32
CA GLY A 125 -1.04 -10.82 -15.46
C GLY A 125 -0.12 -11.97 -15.04
N LYS A 126 0.78 -11.72 -14.08
CA LYS A 126 1.65 -12.76 -13.50
C LYS A 126 0.85 -13.76 -12.66
N LEU A 127 -0.11 -13.28 -11.87
CA LEU A 127 -0.98 -14.13 -11.06
C LEU A 127 -1.86 -15.04 -11.93
N ARG A 128 -2.43 -14.51 -13.03
CA ARG A 128 -3.21 -15.32 -13.99
C ARG A 128 -2.36 -16.40 -14.65
N ARG A 129 -1.11 -16.11 -14.99
CA ARG A 129 -0.18 -17.11 -15.58
C ARG A 129 0.20 -18.19 -14.57
N ALA A 130 0.43 -17.83 -13.31
CA ALA A 130 0.71 -18.80 -12.24
C ALA A 130 -0.48 -19.73 -11.99
N PHE A 131 -1.71 -19.20 -11.99
CA PHE A 131 -2.92 -19.99 -11.85
C PHE A 131 -3.13 -20.97 -13.01
N ALA A 132 -2.91 -20.53 -14.25
CA ALA A 132 -3.07 -21.39 -15.42
C ALA A 132 -2.09 -22.58 -15.42
N ASN A 133 -0.88 -22.41 -14.87
CA ASN A 133 0.11 -23.49 -14.78
C ASN A 133 -0.16 -24.47 -13.63
N TYR A 134 -1.04 -24.15 -12.67
CA TYR A 134 -1.31 -25.02 -11.52
C TYR A 134 -2.42 -26.05 -11.80
N PHE A 135 -3.27 -25.80 -12.81
CA PHE A 135 -4.40 -26.64 -13.16
C PHE A 135 -4.22 -27.40 -14.49
N HIS A 136 -2.98 -27.50 -14.99
CA HIS A 136 -2.60 -28.28 -16.17
C HIS A 136 -1.62 -29.38 -15.78
#